data_AF-A0A954GW54-F1
#
_entry.id   AF-A0A954GW54-F1
#
_cell.length_a   1.000
_cell.length_b   1.000
_cell.length_c   1.000
_cell.angle_alpha   90.00
_cell.angle_beta   90.00
_cell.angle_gamma   90.00
#
_symmetry.space_group_name_H-M   'P 1'
#
loop_
_entity.id
_entity.type
_entity.pdbx_description
1 polymer ?
#
loop_
_entity_poly.entity_id
_entity_poly.type
_entity_poly.pdbx_seq_one_letter_code
_entity_poly.pdbx_strand_id
1 'polypeptide(L)'
;MSVEQSKGKPNQPLKPPSGRRMVKRIAATLAGLLIGGIAVGLIESISSAIYPPPEGFDFNNPQQLAEFAAQLPTGAFVIVLLAWCAGAFIAGFVARRLAPSRSLMPPVIALLILLAATIFNLAMIPHPIWMWIAGVVVWPLFGVAGMLAAGNPPESLIFECSRTVNAPLAKVFQVISNPEKFRQAVQGISGIEFLSECRHGSGTRFHETRTINGRTCRTTLEVVDFRENHMVRMVSDVGGAVWDTVFTVSQPRAKDTQPDGSMNTSTTLTMHMESRPHNVIARLLAPTLVHLCSGTIESDMDSVRDYCESLIDEFPPGILH
;
A
#
# COMPACT_ATOMS: atom_id res chain seq x y z
N MET A 1 -6.81 -43.53 25.62
CA MET A 1 -6.59 -42.10 25.94
C MET A 1 -7.47 -41.29 25.01
N SER A 2 -8.56 -40.74 25.55
CA SER A 2 -9.63 -40.11 24.80
C SER A 2 -9.22 -38.70 24.33
N VAL A 3 -9.50 -38.43 23.06
CA VAL A 3 -9.35 -37.11 22.42
C VAL A 3 -10.49 -36.21 22.89
N GLU A 4 -10.18 -35.22 23.72
CA GLU A 4 -11.15 -34.21 24.14
C GLU A 4 -11.17 -33.08 23.08
N GLN A 5 -12.21 -33.08 22.26
CA GLN A 5 -12.50 -32.02 21.31
C GLN A 5 -12.83 -30.72 22.05
N SER A 6 -12.00 -29.69 21.85
CA SER A 6 -12.30 -28.31 22.21
C SER A 6 -13.55 -27.84 21.46
N LYS A 7 -14.68 -27.80 22.17
CA LYS A 7 -15.93 -27.20 21.67
C LYS A 7 -15.71 -25.71 21.45
N GLY A 8 -15.68 -25.30 20.18
CA GLY A 8 -15.71 -23.90 19.78
C GLY A 8 -16.92 -23.19 20.39
N LYS A 9 -16.69 -22.02 20.99
CA LYS A 9 -17.73 -21.13 21.51
C LYS A 9 -18.74 -20.79 20.39
N PRO A 10 -20.05 -20.74 20.67
CA PRO A 10 -21.05 -20.36 19.68
C PRO A 10 -20.83 -18.91 19.22
N ASN A 11 -20.96 -18.68 17.91
CA ASN A 11 -20.95 -17.37 17.28
C ASN A 11 -21.98 -16.44 17.94
N GLN A 12 -21.53 -15.56 18.84
CA GLN A 12 -22.36 -14.50 19.38
C GLN A 12 -22.79 -13.57 18.22
N PRO A 13 -24.08 -13.23 18.11
CA PRO A 13 -24.53 -12.27 17.10
C PRO A 13 -23.85 -10.92 17.36
N LEU A 14 -23.29 -10.32 16.30
CA LEU A 14 -22.61 -9.04 16.36
C LEU A 14 -23.54 -8.00 17.00
N LYS A 15 -23.14 -7.51 18.18
CA LYS A 15 -23.89 -6.51 18.94
C LYS A 15 -24.16 -5.29 18.05
N PRO A 16 -25.41 -4.81 17.90
CA PRO A 16 -25.71 -3.70 17.01
C PRO A 16 -24.89 -2.46 17.42
N PRO A 17 -24.47 -1.63 16.45
CA PRO A 17 -23.67 -0.46 16.74
C PRO A 17 -24.42 0.45 17.72
N SER A 18 -23.76 0.86 18.80
CA SER A 18 -24.31 1.80 19.79
C SER A 18 -24.93 3.03 19.10
N GLY A 19 -26.07 3.56 19.57
CA GLY A 19 -26.77 4.70 18.94
C GLY A 19 -25.87 5.90 18.62
N ARG A 20 -24.87 6.19 19.48
CA ARG A 20 -23.86 7.24 19.24
C ARG A 20 -23.01 7.00 17.97
N ARG A 21 -22.70 5.75 17.62
CA ARG A 21 -21.99 5.41 16.38
C ARG A 21 -22.88 5.59 15.16
N MET A 22 -24.18 5.30 15.27
CA MET A 22 -25.12 5.52 14.17
C MET A 22 -25.24 7.00 13.83
N VAL A 23 -25.44 7.86 14.84
CA VAL A 23 -25.50 9.33 14.66
C VAL A 23 -24.24 9.87 13.98
N LYS A 24 -23.06 9.41 14.41
CA LYS A 24 -21.78 9.79 13.77
C LYS A 24 -21.67 9.34 12.32
N ARG A 25 -22.21 8.17 11.96
CA ARG A 25 -22.23 7.70 10.56
C ARG A 25 -23.12 8.58 9.70
N ILE A 26 -24.32 8.91 10.18
CA ILE A 26 -25.27 9.80 9.49
C ILE A 26 -24.63 11.18 9.29
N ALA A 27 -24.05 11.77 10.35
CA ALA A 27 -23.37 13.06 10.27
C ALA A 27 -22.20 13.04 9.26
N ALA A 28 -21.41 11.96 9.21
CA ALA A 28 -20.33 11.81 8.24
C ALA A 28 -20.85 11.73 6.79
N THR A 29 -21.93 10.99 6.54
CA THR A 29 -22.59 10.95 5.22
C THR A 29 -23.08 12.34 4.82
N LEU A 30 -23.80 13.03 5.70
CA LEU A 30 -24.35 14.36 5.44
C LEU A 30 -23.26 15.40 5.18
N ALA A 31 -22.16 15.35 5.94
CA ALA A 31 -21.01 16.23 5.72
C ALA A 31 -20.34 15.98 4.36
N GLY A 32 -20.21 14.70 3.95
CA GLY A 32 -19.70 14.36 2.62
C GLY A 32 -20.59 14.86 1.49
N LEU A 33 -21.91 14.65 1.60
CA LEU A 33 -22.88 15.18 0.64
C LEU A 33 -22.85 16.70 0.56
N LEU A 34 -22.83 17.39 1.70
CA LEU A 34 -22.82 18.84 1.76
C LEU A 34 -21.55 19.44 1.14
N ILE A 35 -20.38 18.97 1.57
CA ILE A 35 -19.11 19.53 1.09
C ILE A 35 -18.85 19.15 -0.38
N GLY A 36 -19.22 17.92 -0.78
CA GLY A 36 -19.19 17.50 -2.18
C GLY A 36 -20.12 18.34 -3.05
N GLY A 37 -21.36 18.58 -2.61
CA GLY A 37 -22.33 19.42 -3.31
C GLY A 37 -21.88 20.88 -3.44
N ILE A 38 -21.27 21.44 -2.40
CA ILE A 38 -20.67 22.79 -2.46
C ILE A 38 -19.58 22.83 -3.53
N ALA A 39 -18.70 21.83 -3.59
CA ALA A 39 -17.65 21.78 -4.60
C ALA A 39 -18.23 21.69 -6.03
N VAL A 40 -19.28 20.88 -6.23
CA VAL A 40 -20.01 20.82 -7.51
C VAL A 40 -20.56 22.20 -7.88
N GLY A 41 -21.33 22.82 -6.98
CA GLY A 41 -21.96 24.12 -7.26
C GLY A 41 -20.96 25.23 -7.55
N LEU A 42 -19.81 25.25 -6.85
CA LEU A 42 -18.75 26.22 -7.12
C LEU A 42 -18.17 26.05 -8.53
N ILE A 43 -17.95 24.81 -8.99
CA ILE A 43 -17.39 24.57 -10.33
C ILE A 43 -18.46 24.78 -11.41
N GLU A 44 -19.71 24.35 -11.17
CA GLU A 44 -20.81 24.58 -12.10
C GLU A 44 -21.11 26.07 -12.28
N SER A 45 -20.89 26.91 -11.26
CA SER A 45 -21.02 28.36 -11.39
C SER A 45 -20.09 28.96 -12.46
N ILE A 46 -18.95 28.32 -12.73
CA ILE A 46 -18.05 28.70 -13.83
C ILE A 46 -18.72 28.42 -15.18
N SER A 47 -19.40 27.27 -15.31
CA SER A 47 -20.17 26.95 -16.51
C SER A 47 -21.30 27.96 -16.73
N SER A 48 -22.05 28.29 -15.67
CA SER A 48 -23.12 29.30 -15.75
C SER A 48 -22.61 30.72 -16.02
N ALA A 49 -21.39 31.05 -15.60
CA ALA A 49 -20.77 32.34 -15.91
C ALA A 49 -20.33 32.44 -17.38
N ILE A 50 -19.87 31.33 -17.97
CA ILE A 50 -19.46 31.27 -19.39
C ILE A 50 -20.68 31.13 -20.31
N TYR A 51 -21.66 30.35 -19.89
CA TYR A 51 -22.88 30.03 -20.62
C TYR A 51 -24.11 30.45 -19.80
N PRO A 52 -24.42 31.77 -19.72
CA PRO A 52 -25.50 32.27 -18.90
C PRO A 52 -26.86 31.81 -19.43
N PRO A 53 -27.82 31.53 -18.54
CA PRO A 53 -29.20 31.27 -18.95
C PRO A 53 -29.83 32.54 -19.56
N PRO A 54 -30.83 32.38 -20.44
CA PRO A 54 -31.59 33.50 -20.99
C PRO A 54 -32.27 34.37 -19.92
N GLU A 55 -32.64 35.60 -20.27
CA GLU A 55 -33.44 36.45 -19.38
C GLU A 55 -34.80 35.80 -19.06
N GLY A 56 -35.22 35.85 -17.80
CA GLY A 56 -36.50 35.27 -17.35
C GLY A 56 -36.51 33.74 -17.29
N PHE A 57 -35.36 33.09 -17.38
CA PHE A 57 -35.25 31.63 -17.31
C PHE A 57 -35.75 31.07 -15.98
N ASP A 58 -36.72 30.16 -16.05
CA ASP A 58 -37.26 29.46 -14.88
C ASP A 58 -36.63 28.08 -14.74
N PHE A 59 -35.77 27.92 -13.73
CA PHE A 59 -35.13 26.66 -13.37
C PHE A 59 -36.10 25.57 -12.87
N ASN A 60 -37.38 25.90 -12.66
CA ASN A 60 -38.40 24.91 -12.29
C ASN A 60 -39.22 24.43 -13.50
N ASN A 61 -38.97 24.99 -14.69
CA ASN A 61 -39.68 24.64 -15.91
C ASN A 61 -38.86 23.62 -16.74
N PRO A 62 -39.26 22.32 -16.77
CA PRO A 62 -38.50 21.28 -17.45
C PRO A 62 -38.33 21.52 -18.95
N GLN A 63 -39.30 22.18 -19.59
CA GLN A 63 -39.25 22.51 -21.02
C GLN A 63 -38.18 23.56 -21.31
N GLN A 64 -38.11 24.63 -20.52
CA GLN A 64 -37.06 25.65 -20.66
C GLN A 64 -35.67 25.05 -20.41
N LEU A 65 -35.54 24.19 -19.39
CA LEU A 65 -34.32 23.41 -19.12
C LEU A 65 -33.88 22.56 -20.30
N ALA A 66 -34.82 21.84 -20.94
CA ALA A 66 -34.52 21.02 -22.09
C ALA A 66 -34.08 21.83 -23.32
N GLU A 67 -34.76 22.94 -23.61
CA GLU A 67 -34.44 23.82 -24.73
C GLU A 67 -33.08 24.50 -24.55
N PHE A 68 -32.79 24.97 -23.34
CA PHE A 68 -31.49 25.58 -23.03
C PHE A 68 -30.36 24.56 -23.10
N ALA A 69 -30.54 23.38 -22.49
CA ALA A 69 -29.54 22.31 -22.55
C ALA A 69 -29.24 21.87 -24.00
N ALA A 70 -30.25 21.81 -24.86
CA ALA A 70 -30.08 21.45 -26.27
C ALA A 70 -29.24 22.45 -27.08
N GLN A 71 -29.15 23.72 -26.64
CA GLN A 71 -28.38 24.77 -27.30
C GLN A 71 -26.96 24.91 -26.76
N LEU A 72 -26.65 24.30 -25.61
CA LEU A 72 -25.34 24.41 -24.99
C LEU A 72 -24.26 23.69 -25.81
N PRO A 73 -23.08 24.31 -26.00
CA PRO A 73 -21.96 23.63 -26.62
C PRO A 73 -21.44 22.52 -25.70
N THR A 74 -20.75 21.53 -26.28
CA THR A 74 -20.16 20.41 -25.54
C THR A 74 -19.26 20.85 -24.38
N GLY A 75 -18.60 22.01 -24.51
CA GLY A 75 -17.77 22.59 -23.45
C GLY A 75 -18.50 22.85 -22.13
N ALA A 76 -19.79 23.21 -22.15
CA ALA A 76 -20.59 23.42 -20.94
C ALA A 76 -20.72 22.12 -20.12
N PHE A 77 -21.02 21.01 -20.81
CA PHE A 77 -21.15 19.69 -20.20
C PHE A 77 -19.83 19.12 -19.69
N VAL A 78 -18.70 19.47 -20.32
CA VAL A 78 -17.36 19.08 -19.82
C VAL A 78 -17.07 19.73 -18.46
N ILE A 79 -17.42 21.01 -18.27
CA ILE A 79 -17.24 21.69 -16.98
C ILE A 79 -18.11 21.04 -15.90
N VAL A 80 -19.36 20.69 -16.23
CA VAL A 80 -20.27 19.96 -15.33
C VAL A 80 -19.69 18.59 -14.95
N LEU A 81 -19.15 17.84 -15.91
CA LEU A 81 -18.51 16.56 -15.61
C LEU A 81 -17.30 16.73 -14.68
N LEU A 82 -16.47 17.76 -14.89
CA LEU A 82 -15.35 18.08 -13.99
C LEU A 82 -15.84 18.45 -12.57
N ALA A 83 -16.97 19.16 -12.47
CA ALA A 83 -17.62 19.44 -11.19
C ALA A 83 -18.00 18.14 -10.47
N TRP A 84 -18.60 17.18 -11.19
CA TRP A 84 -18.96 15.87 -10.63
C TRP A 84 -17.74 15.03 -10.24
N CYS A 85 -16.65 15.06 -11.01
CA CYS A 85 -15.37 14.45 -10.64
C CYS A 85 -14.89 14.96 -9.28
N ALA A 86 -14.86 16.29 -9.11
CA ALA A 86 -14.41 16.92 -7.87
C ALA A 86 -15.38 16.60 -6.71
N GLY A 87 -16.69 16.71 -6.95
CA GLY A 87 -17.73 16.40 -5.98
C GLY A 87 -17.66 14.96 -5.47
N ALA A 88 -17.51 13.99 -6.37
CA ALA A 88 -17.36 12.58 -6.04
C ALA A 88 -16.13 12.33 -5.16
N PHE A 89 -14.97 12.86 -5.56
CA PHE A 89 -13.73 12.74 -4.79
C PHE A 89 -13.87 13.33 -3.39
N ILE A 90 -14.38 14.57 -3.29
CA ILE A 90 -14.52 15.30 -2.03
C ILE A 90 -15.54 14.63 -1.11
N ALA A 91 -16.70 14.23 -1.64
CA ALA A 91 -17.74 13.54 -0.87
C ALA A 91 -17.20 12.21 -0.29
N GLY A 92 -16.55 11.40 -1.12
CA GLY A 92 -15.91 10.15 -0.71
C GLY A 92 -14.84 10.37 0.36
N PHE A 93 -13.99 11.38 0.18
CA PHE A 93 -12.91 11.72 1.11
C PHE A 93 -13.43 12.19 2.47
N VAL A 94 -14.31 13.19 2.47
CA VAL A 94 -14.87 13.79 3.70
C VAL A 94 -15.67 12.77 4.49
N ALA A 95 -16.60 12.06 3.84
CA ALA A 95 -17.44 11.08 4.53
C ALA A 95 -16.60 9.95 5.13
N ARG A 96 -15.54 9.50 4.44
CA ARG A 96 -14.61 8.50 4.95
C ARG A 96 -13.79 9.01 6.13
N ARG A 97 -13.33 10.26 6.10
CA ARG A 97 -12.53 10.87 7.19
C ARG A 97 -13.33 11.04 8.47
N LEU A 98 -14.60 11.40 8.36
CA LEU A 98 -15.48 11.61 9.51
C LEU A 98 -16.15 10.31 10.01
N ALA A 99 -16.15 9.25 9.19
CA ALA A 99 -16.76 7.99 9.55
C ALA A 99 -16.13 7.36 10.82
N PRO A 100 -16.95 6.91 11.79
CA PRO A 100 -16.43 6.22 12.98
C PRO A 100 -15.76 4.90 12.60
N SER A 101 -14.59 4.64 13.20
CA SER A 101 -13.72 3.50 12.87
C SER A 101 -13.38 3.43 11.38
N ARG A 102 -13.43 4.57 10.65
CA ARG A 102 -13.28 4.61 9.20
C ARG A 102 -14.11 3.52 8.53
N SER A 103 -15.41 3.51 8.79
CA SER A 103 -16.35 2.59 8.11
C SER A 103 -16.49 2.98 6.63
N LEU A 104 -16.65 1.99 5.74
CA LEU A 104 -16.93 2.25 4.31
C LEU A 104 -18.39 2.67 4.08
N MET A 105 -19.27 2.45 5.05
CA MET A 105 -20.70 2.71 4.88
C MET A 105 -21.02 4.19 4.59
N PRO A 106 -20.54 5.18 5.36
CA PRO A 106 -20.89 6.57 5.10
C PRO A 106 -20.53 7.09 3.71
N PRO A 107 -19.29 6.93 3.21
CA PRO A 107 -18.94 7.41 1.87
C PRO A 107 -19.64 6.61 0.76
N VAL A 108 -19.85 5.29 0.92
CA VAL A 108 -20.60 4.50 -0.07
C VAL A 108 -22.05 5.00 -0.18
N ILE A 109 -22.72 5.25 0.94
CA ILE A 109 -24.10 5.78 0.94
C ILE A 109 -24.14 7.16 0.29
N ALA A 110 -23.20 8.06 0.61
CA ALA A 110 -23.13 9.38 0.01
C ALA A 110 -22.97 9.30 -1.52
N LEU A 111 -22.07 8.44 -2.02
CA LEU A 111 -21.84 8.25 -3.45
C LEU A 111 -23.04 7.62 -4.17
N LEU A 112 -23.75 6.68 -3.54
CA LEU A 112 -24.98 6.12 -4.11
C LEU A 112 -26.10 7.15 -4.21
N ILE A 113 -26.23 8.03 -3.21
CA ILE A 113 -27.21 9.14 -3.25
C ILE A 113 -26.88 10.10 -4.38
N LEU A 114 -25.62 10.50 -4.54
CA LEU A 114 -25.20 11.41 -5.61
C LEU A 114 -25.29 10.79 -7.00
N LEU A 115 -24.98 9.49 -7.12
CA LEU A 115 -25.18 8.73 -8.35
C LEU A 115 -26.67 8.67 -8.72
N ALA A 116 -27.55 8.40 -7.75
CA ALA A 116 -28.99 8.39 -7.98
C ALA A 116 -29.51 9.77 -8.42
N ALA A 117 -29.04 10.84 -7.78
CA ALA A 117 -29.35 12.21 -8.19
C ALA A 117 -28.86 12.53 -9.61
N THR A 118 -27.69 12.02 -10.00
CA THR A 118 -27.14 12.18 -11.34
C THR A 118 -27.96 11.44 -12.38
N ILE A 119 -28.34 10.18 -12.12
CA ILE A 119 -29.21 9.40 -13.01
C ILE A 119 -30.56 10.09 -13.17
N PHE A 120 -31.13 10.61 -12.08
CA PHE A 120 -32.36 11.38 -12.12
C PHE A 120 -32.22 12.64 -12.99
N ASN A 121 -31.13 13.41 -12.81
CA ASN A 121 -30.85 14.59 -13.63
C ASN A 121 -30.69 14.25 -15.12
N LEU A 122 -29.93 13.20 -15.43
CA LEU A 122 -29.73 12.72 -16.79
C LEU A 122 -31.03 12.26 -17.47
N ALA A 123 -31.96 11.69 -16.69
CA ALA A 123 -33.27 11.25 -17.18
C ALA A 123 -34.26 12.40 -17.38
N MET A 124 -34.16 13.48 -16.59
CA MET A 124 -35.08 14.61 -16.68
C MET A 124 -34.75 15.57 -17.83
N ILE A 125 -33.47 15.76 -18.16
CA ILE A 125 -33.02 16.75 -19.15
C ILE A 125 -32.33 16.03 -20.31
N PRO A 126 -32.52 16.46 -21.57
CA PRO A 126 -31.75 15.93 -22.69
C PRO A 126 -30.25 16.15 -22.50
N HIS A 127 -29.47 15.06 -22.52
CA HIS A 127 -28.02 15.09 -22.43
C HIS A 127 -27.38 14.26 -23.56
N PRO A 128 -26.15 14.60 -23.99
CA PRO A 128 -25.39 13.75 -24.90
C PRO A 128 -25.17 12.34 -24.33
N ILE A 129 -25.18 11.33 -25.19
CA ILE A 129 -25.01 9.91 -24.77
C ILE A 129 -23.69 9.68 -24.02
N TRP A 130 -22.61 10.37 -24.41
CA TRP A 130 -21.33 10.25 -23.70
C TRP A 130 -21.42 10.69 -22.24
N MET A 131 -22.30 11.65 -21.92
CA MET A 131 -22.50 12.17 -20.57
C MET A 131 -23.26 11.18 -19.68
N TRP A 132 -24.13 10.35 -20.25
CA TRP A 132 -24.73 9.23 -19.53
C TRP A 132 -23.67 8.25 -19.03
N ILE A 133 -22.76 7.84 -19.91
CA ILE A 133 -21.68 6.90 -19.57
C ILE A 133 -20.73 7.55 -18.56
N ALA A 134 -20.24 8.75 -18.87
CA ALA A 134 -19.29 9.46 -18.02
C ALA A 134 -19.89 9.80 -16.64
N GLY A 135 -21.14 10.28 -16.60
CA GLY A 135 -21.85 10.65 -15.39
C GLY A 135 -22.10 9.48 -14.44
N VAL A 136 -22.32 8.27 -14.96
CA VAL A 136 -22.43 7.07 -14.11
C VAL A 136 -21.07 6.60 -13.61
N VAL A 137 -20.04 6.63 -14.46
CA VAL A 137 -18.69 6.14 -14.13
C VAL A 137 -17.96 7.05 -13.13
N VAL A 138 -18.25 8.36 -13.14
CA VAL A 138 -17.52 9.34 -12.33
C VAL A 138 -17.64 9.05 -10.82
N TRP A 139 -18.82 8.66 -10.35
CA TRP A 139 -19.09 8.42 -8.93
C TRP A 139 -18.32 7.24 -8.33
N PRO A 140 -18.35 6.02 -8.91
CA PRO A 140 -17.50 4.94 -8.41
C PRO A 140 -16.02 5.24 -8.60
N LEU A 141 -15.60 5.81 -9.74
CA LEU A 141 -14.17 6.03 -10.01
C LEU A 141 -13.56 7.06 -9.05
N PHE A 142 -14.07 8.29 -9.06
CA PHE A 142 -13.50 9.39 -8.26
C PHE A 142 -13.93 9.29 -6.80
N GLY A 143 -15.11 8.75 -6.51
CA GLY A 143 -15.55 8.49 -5.15
C GLY A 143 -14.70 7.46 -4.43
N VAL A 144 -14.34 6.35 -5.09
CA VAL A 144 -13.39 5.37 -4.55
C VAL A 144 -12.01 5.98 -4.39
N ALA A 145 -11.53 6.76 -5.36
CA ALA A 145 -10.26 7.48 -5.22
C ALA A 145 -10.25 8.40 -3.98
N GLY A 146 -11.32 9.16 -3.74
CA GLY A 146 -11.49 9.99 -2.55
C GLY A 146 -11.52 9.17 -1.25
N MET A 147 -12.25 8.05 -1.23
CA MET A 147 -12.27 7.13 -0.09
C MET A 147 -10.88 6.56 0.24
N LEU A 148 -10.12 6.17 -0.78
CA LEU A 148 -8.76 5.63 -0.62
C LEU A 148 -7.80 6.71 -0.10
N ALA A 149 -7.85 7.92 -0.66
CA ALA A 149 -7.07 9.07 -0.19
C ALA A 149 -7.41 9.47 1.26
N ALA A 150 -8.65 9.22 1.68
CA ALA A 150 -9.08 9.43 3.06
C ALA A 150 -8.61 8.33 4.03
N GLY A 151 -8.07 7.20 3.54
CA GLY A 151 -7.38 6.23 4.38
C GLY A 151 -6.24 6.89 5.15
N ASN A 152 -5.98 6.44 6.38
CA ASN A 152 -4.67 6.70 6.94
C ASN A 152 -3.72 5.71 6.25
N PRO A 153 -2.62 6.21 5.67
CA PRO A 153 -1.55 5.34 5.24
C PRO A 153 -1.04 4.57 6.47
N PRO A 154 -0.67 3.29 6.33
CA PRO A 154 -0.16 2.50 7.45
C PRO A 154 1.04 3.22 8.09
N GLU A 155 1.06 3.25 9.42
CA GLU A 155 2.13 3.89 10.19
C GLU A 155 3.48 3.20 9.94
N SER A 156 3.43 1.88 9.76
CA SER A 156 4.52 1.10 9.21
C SER A 156 4.03 -0.06 8.34
N LEU A 157 4.91 -0.51 7.45
CA LEU A 157 4.76 -1.73 6.65
C LEU A 157 5.73 -2.76 7.18
N ILE A 158 5.26 -3.98 7.44
CA ILE A 158 6.09 -5.06 7.95
C ILE A 158 6.19 -6.13 6.85
N PHE A 159 7.42 -6.57 6.60
CA PHE A 159 7.74 -7.66 5.70
C PHE A 159 8.48 -8.73 6.50
N GLU A 160 8.05 -9.98 6.38
CA GLU A 160 8.70 -11.11 7.03
C GLU A 160 8.90 -12.21 6.01
N CYS A 161 10.12 -12.74 5.92
CA CYS A 161 10.48 -13.80 5.00
C CYS A 161 11.44 -14.76 5.71
N SER A 162 11.17 -16.06 5.62
CA SER A 162 12.04 -17.09 6.19
C SER A 162 12.39 -18.15 5.15
N ARG A 163 13.64 -18.64 5.20
CA ARG A 163 14.17 -19.70 4.36
C ARG A 163 14.98 -20.67 5.22
N THR A 164 14.84 -21.97 4.94
CA THR A 164 15.80 -22.97 5.37
C THR A 164 16.92 -23.01 4.34
N VAL A 165 18.15 -22.83 4.81
CA VAL A 165 19.37 -22.85 4.00
C VAL A 165 20.18 -24.07 4.41
N ASN A 166 20.53 -24.93 3.47
CA ASN A 166 21.34 -26.11 3.74
C ASN A 166 22.83 -25.75 3.86
N ALA A 167 23.16 -24.82 4.77
CA ALA A 167 24.52 -24.38 5.01
C ALA A 167 24.81 -24.09 6.50
N PRO A 168 26.07 -24.27 6.95
CA PRO A 168 26.47 -23.95 8.31
C PRO A 168 26.08 -22.53 8.72
N LEU A 169 25.54 -22.41 9.93
CA LEU A 169 25.02 -21.15 10.46
C LEU A 169 26.02 -20.01 10.35
N ALA A 170 27.30 -20.27 10.67
CA ALA A 170 28.35 -19.27 10.58
C ALA A 170 28.59 -18.78 9.14
N LYS A 171 28.49 -19.66 8.13
CA LYS A 171 28.62 -19.26 6.73
C LYS A 171 27.43 -18.39 6.29
N VAL A 172 26.20 -18.82 6.63
CA VAL A 172 24.98 -18.04 6.32
C VAL A 172 25.06 -16.67 6.97
N PHE A 173 25.41 -16.61 8.26
CA PHE A 173 25.57 -15.36 9.00
C PHE A 173 26.61 -14.44 8.35
N GLN A 174 27.74 -15.00 7.91
CA GLN A 174 28.80 -14.22 7.28
C GLN A 174 28.35 -13.59 5.95
N VAL A 175 27.50 -14.28 5.17
CA VAL A 175 26.95 -13.75 3.92
C VAL A 175 25.99 -12.59 4.17
N ILE A 176 25.04 -12.75 5.09
CA ILE A 176 24.02 -11.71 5.36
C ILE A 176 24.57 -10.48 6.11
N SER A 177 25.70 -10.63 6.81
CA SER A 177 26.24 -9.58 7.68
C SER A 177 27.43 -8.82 7.08
N ASN A 178 27.99 -9.31 5.98
CA ASN A 178 29.06 -8.64 5.25
C ASN A 178 28.52 -8.04 3.93
N PRO A 179 28.54 -6.70 3.75
CA PRO A 179 27.98 -6.05 2.57
C PRO A 179 28.55 -6.54 1.23
N GLU A 180 29.84 -6.88 1.17
CA GLU A 180 30.48 -7.35 -0.05
C GLU A 180 30.06 -8.79 -0.40
N LYS A 181 29.91 -9.66 0.60
CA LYS A 181 29.40 -11.02 0.40
C LYS A 181 27.92 -11.03 0.07
N PHE A 182 27.14 -10.17 0.72
CA PHE A 182 25.73 -9.98 0.41
C PHE A 182 25.54 -9.55 -1.05
N ARG A 183 26.37 -8.63 -1.54
CA ARG A 183 26.41 -8.24 -2.97
C ARG A 183 26.71 -9.43 -3.90
N GLN A 184 27.59 -10.34 -3.52
CA GLN A 184 27.89 -11.53 -4.32
C GLN A 184 26.69 -12.48 -4.38
N ALA A 185 25.94 -12.59 -3.28
CA ALA A 185 24.74 -13.41 -3.20
C ALA A 185 23.54 -12.80 -3.94
N VAL A 186 23.38 -11.48 -3.91
CA VAL A 186 22.22 -10.78 -4.47
C VAL A 186 22.60 -10.03 -5.75
N GLN A 187 22.29 -10.63 -6.91
CA GLN A 187 22.68 -10.11 -8.23
C GLN A 187 22.12 -8.71 -8.55
N GLY A 188 21.04 -8.28 -7.88
CA GLY A 188 20.49 -6.94 -8.03
C GLY A 188 21.40 -5.81 -7.53
N ILE A 189 22.41 -6.14 -6.71
CA ILE A 189 23.34 -5.18 -6.12
C ILE A 189 24.58 -5.04 -7.02
N SER A 190 24.70 -3.86 -7.62
CA SER A 190 25.78 -3.51 -8.55
C SER A 190 27.02 -2.94 -7.88
N GLY A 191 26.92 -2.38 -6.66
CA GLY A 191 28.06 -1.72 -6.01
C GLY A 191 27.89 -1.50 -4.51
N ILE A 192 29.02 -1.53 -3.80
CA ILE A 192 29.14 -1.23 -2.36
C ILE A 192 30.28 -0.23 -2.20
N GLU A 193 30.04 0.87 -1.48
CA GLU A 193 31.06 1.86 -1.11
C GLU A 193 30.98 2.15 0.39
N PHE A 194 32.04 1.81 1.14
CA PHE A 194 32.08 2.04 2.58
C PHE A 194 32.25 3.53 2.89
N LEU A 195 31.43 4.02 3.82
CA LEU A 195 31.46 5.39 4.34
C LEU A 195 32.13 5.50 5.70
N SER A 196 32.21 4.40 6.44
CA SER A 196 32.90 4.30 7.73
C SER A 196 34.24 3.58 7.60
N GLU A 197 35.15 3.85 8.54
CA GLU A 197 36.38 3.06 8.70
C GLU A 197 36.06 1.61 9.11
N CYS A 198 35.06 1.44 9.97
CA CYS A 198 34.52 0.13 10.33
C CYS A 198 33.81 -0.50 9.12
N ARG A 199 34.25 -1.69 8.69
CA ARG A 199 33.66 -2.43 7.56
C ARG A 199 32.91 -3.70 7.98
N HIS A 200 32.85 -3.97 9.28
CA HIS A 200 32.20 -5.15 9.84
C HIS A 200 31.65 -4.88 11.24
N GLY A 201 30.47 -5.40 11.54
CA GLY A 201 29.83 -5.18 12.84
C GLY A 201 29.09 -3.85 12.95
N SER A 202 28.64 -3.54 14.17
CA SER A 202 27.91 -2.30 14.47
C SER A 202 28.75 -1.05 14.15
N GLY A 203 28.11 -0.02 13.61
CA GLY A 203 28.75 1.21 13.14
C GLY A 203 29.26 1.15 11.69
N THR A 204 29.12 0.01 11.01
CA THR A 204 29.43 -0.09 9.57
C THR A 204 28.40 0.70 8.76
N ARG A 205 28.86 1.69 8.00
CA ARG A 205 28.06 2.53 7.11
C ARG A 205 28.56 2.38 5.68
N PHE A 206 27.65 2.20 4.73
CA PHE A 206 28.00 2.01 3.33
C PHE A 206 26.89 2.48 2.41
N HIS A 207 27.25 2.84 1.18
CA HIS A 207 26.32 2.98 0.09
C HIS A 207 26.17 1.66 -0.66
N GLU A 208 24.93 1.24 -0.85
CA GLU A 208 24.56 0.16 -1.74
C GLU A 208 23.94 0.75 -3.01
N THR A 209 24.39 0.27 -4.17
CA THR A 209 23.84 0.67 -5.46
C THR A 209 23.14 -0.53 -6.09
N ARG A 210 21.83 -0.41 -6.28
CA ARG A 210 20.96 -1.49 -6.75
C ARG A 210 20.20 -1.06 -8.01
N THR A 211 19.98 -2.00 -8.92
CA THR A 211 19.12 -1.77 -10.09
C THR A 211 17.79 -2.48 -9.89
N ILE A 212 16.70 -1.70 -9.85
CA ILE A 212 15.32 -2.19 -9.69
C ILE A 212 14.53 -1.76 -10.91
N ASN A 213 13.99 -2.70 -11.68
CA ASN A 213 13.18 -2.43 -12.88
C ASN A 213 13.83 -1.41 -13.83
N GLY A 214 15.13 -1.56 -14.09
CA GLY A 214 15.90 -0.68 -14.97
C GLY A 214 16.26 0.69 -14.39
N ARG A 215 15.89 0.99 -13.14
CA ARG A 215 16.29 2.21 -12.43
C ARG A 215 17.37 1.88 -11.41
N THR A 216 18.49 2.60 -11.49
CA THR A 216 19.56 2.51 -10.49
C THR A 216 19.22 3.42 -9.31
N CYS A 217 19.18 2.85 -8.10
CA CYS A 217 19.07 3.58 -6.86
C CYS A 217 20.33 3.38 -6.02
N ARG A 218 20.71 4.43 -5.29
CA ARG A 218 21.79 4.40 -4.32
C ARG A 218 21.21 4.65 -2.94
N THR A 219 21.46 3.74 -2.01
CA THR A 219 20.91 3.78 -0.65
C THR A 219 22.05 3.79 0.35
N THR A 220 21.93 4.60 1.39
CA THR A 220 22.86 4.58 2.54
C THR A 220 22.32 3.63 3.59
N LEU A 221 23.11 2.63 3.98
CA LEU A 221 22.78 1.69 5.03
C LEU A 221 23.76 1.83 6.19
N GLU A 222 23.26 1.58 7.40
CA GLU A 222 24.03 1.54 8.64
C GLU A 222 23.69 0.28 9.43
N VAL A 223 24.72 -0.48 9.83
CA VAL A 223 24.58 -1.60 10.75
C VAL A 223 24.50 -1.06 12.17
N VAL A 224 23.33 -1.15 12.79
CA VAL A 224 23.06 -0.55 14.12
C VAL A 224 23.14 -1.56 15.27
N ASP A 225 22.82 -2.83 15.02
CA ASP A 225 23.00 -3.94 15.97
C ASP A 225 23.61 -5.13 15.24
N PHE A 226 24.57 -5.78 15.88
CA PHE A 226 25.29 -6.92 15.33
C PHE A 226 25.64 -7.87 16.46
N ARG A 227 25.16 -9.12 16.33
CA ARG A 227 25.46 -10.20 17.26
C ARG A 227 25.89 -11.40 16.44
N GLU A 228 27.17 -11.71 16.56
CA GLU A 228 27.84 -12.79 15.83
C GLU A 228 27.00 -14.07 15.88
N ASN A 229 26.74 -14.68 14.72
CA ASN A 229 25.99 -15.93 14.58
C ASN A 229 24.56 -15.89 15.17
N HIS A 230 23.95 -14.72 15.25
CA HIS A 230 22.59 -14.57 15.76
C HIS A 230 21.78 -13.57 14.97
N MET A 231 22.23 -12.31 14.87
CA MET A 231 21.47 -11.27 14.19
C MET A 231 22.33 -10.11 13.67
N VAL A 232 21.87 -9.49 12.59
CA VAL A 232 22.37 -8.21 12.09
C VAL A 232 21.18 -7.31 11.77
N ARG A 233 21.22 -6.07 12.23
CA ARG A 233 20.19 -5.05 11.99
C ARG A 233 20.77 -3.89 11.20
N MET A 234 20.13 -3.58 10.09
CA MET A 234 20.53 -2.50 9.18
C MET A 234 19.40 -1.49 9.06
N VAL A 235 19.75 -0.20 9.13
CA VAL A 235 18.80 0.91 8.97
C VAL A 235 19.20 1.75 7.77
N SER A 236 18.22 2.20 7.00
CA SER A 236 18.39 3.18 5.93
C SER A 236 17.22 4.16 5.87
N ASP A 237 17.44 5.35 5.31
CA ASP A 237 16.36 6.29 5.00
C ASP A 237 16.42 6.58 3.50
N VAL A 238 15.43 6.07 2.76
CA VAL A 238 15.35 6.22 1.31
C VAL A 238 13.90 6.24 0.86
N GLY A 239 13.60 7.06 -0.14
CA GLY A 239 12.25 7.17 -0.70
C GLY A 239 11.22 7.78 0.27
N GLY A 240 11.65 8.47 1.33
CA GLY A 240 10.75 9.08 2.31
C GLY A 240 10.27 8.14 3.42
N ALA A 241 10.97 7.03 3.60
CA ALA A 241 10.70 6.06 4.65
C ALA A 241 12.00 5.59 5.30
N VAL A 242 11.95 5.39 6.62
CA VAL A 242 13.01 4.68 7.34
C VAL A 242 12.77 3.18 7.17
N TRP A 243 13.75 2.47 6.66
CA TRP A 243 13.75 1.03 6.49
C TRP A 243 14.61 0.40 7.57
N ASP A 244 14.03 -0.50 8.34
CA ASP A 244 14.63 -1.14 9.50
C ASP A 244 14.62 -2.66 9.30
N THR A 245 15.74 -3.19 8.83
CA THR A 245 15.87 -4.59 8.41
C THR A 245 16.65 -5.37 9.45
N VAL A 246 16.11 -6.49 9.90
CA VAL A 246 16.75 -7.43 10.82
C VAL A 246 16.84 -8.77 10.14
N PHE A 247 18.06 -9.29 9.99
CA PHE A 247 18.29 -10.68 9.66
C PHE A 247 18.65 -11.46 10.92
N THR A 248 18.04 -12.63 11.09
CA THR A 248 18.32 -13.56 12.18
C THR A 248 18.63 -14.95 11.62
N VAL A 249 19.57 -15.64 12.24
CA VAL A 249 19.89 -17.04 11.93
C VAL A 249 19.69 -17.92 13.16
N SER A 250 19.16 -19.11 12.95
CA SER A 250 19.00 -20.11 14.01
C SER A 250 19.14 -21.52 13.46
N GLN A 251 19.48 -22.49 14.32
CA GLN A 251 19.39 -23.90 13.94
C GLN A 251 17.91 -24.34 13.85
N PRO A 252 17.54 -25.18 12.87
CA PRO A 252 16.21 -25.77 12.81
C PRO A 252 15.93 -26.62 14.05
N ARG A 253 14.66 -26.70 14.45
CA ARG A 253 14.26 -27.51 15.61
C ARG A 253 14.42 -29.00 15.27
N ALA A 254 14.80 -29.80 16.27
CA ALA A 254 15.14 -31.24 16.15
C ALA A 254 14.11 -32.16 15.45
N LYS A 255 12.89 -31.68 15.16
CA LYS A 255 11.86 -32.43 14.40
C LYS A 255 12.11 -32.50 12.89
N ASP A 256 13.03 -31.70 12.36
CA ASP A 256 13.39 -31.66 10.93
C ASP A 256 14.71 -32.39 10.61
N THR A 257 15.25 -33.15 11.57
CA THR A 257 16.50 -33.90 11.42
C THR A 257 16.24 -35.21 10.68
N GLN A 258 17.00 -35.49 9.61
CA GLN A 258 16.93 -36.78 8.92
C GLN A 258 17.34 -37.94 9.87
N PRO A 259 16.75 -39.14 9.70
CA PRO A 259 16.99 -40.28 10.59
C PRO A 259 18.38 -40.94 10.48
N ASP A 260 19.29 -40.44 9.64
CA ASP A 260 20.58 -41.12 9.35
C ASP A 260 21.75 -40.70 10.27
N GLY A 261 21.56 -39.73 11.17
CA GLY A 261 22.59 -39.31 12.12
C GLY A 261 23.74 -38.48 11.52
N SER A 262 23.69 -38.12 10.23
CA SER A 262 24.57 -37.09 9.67
C SER A 262 24.12 -35.71 10.19
N MET A 263 25.07 -34.88 10.64
CA MET A 263 24.81 -33.49 10.99
C MET A 263 24.51 -32.72 9.70
N ASN A 264 23.24 -32.70 9.29
CA ASN A 264 22.83 -31.77 8.27
C ASN A 264 22.92 -30.35 8.87
N THR A 265 23.95 -29.60 8.50
CA THR A 265 24.13 -28.21 8.93
C THR A 265 23.15 -27.31 8.18
N SER A 266 21.87 -27.43 8.50
CA SER A 266 20.85 -26.52 7.99
C SER A 266 20.67 -25.34 8.95
N THR A 267 20.32 -24.18 8.39
CA THR A 267 20.15 -22.91 9.11
C THR A 267 18.83 -22.29 8.68
N THR A 268 18.02 -21.89 9.64
CA THR A 268 16.85 -21.04 9.39
C THR A 268 17.33 -19.59 9.33
N LEU A 269 17.20 -18.98 8.15
CA LEU A 269 17.44 -17.56 7.90
C LEU A 269 16.09 -16.84 7.85
N THR A 270 15.88 -15.88 8.74
CA THR A 270 14.68 -15.04 8.76
C THR A 270 15.07 -13.58 8.58
N MET A 271 14.35 -12.88 7.73
CA MET A 271 14.41 -11.44 7.57
C MET A 271 13.09 -10.82 7.99
N HIS A 272 13.19 -9.82 8.86
CA HIS A 272 12.08 -8.95 9.27
C HIS A 272 12.45 -7.52 8.90
N MET A 273 11.62 -6.86 8.10
CA MET A 273 11.84 -5.49 7.66
C MET A 273 10.63 -4.63 8.00
N GLU A 274 10.85 -3.52 8.70
CA GLU A 274 9.84 -2.51 8.95
C GLU A 274 10.14 -1.24 8.14
N SER A 275 9.20 -0.80 7.33
CA SER A 275 9.26 0.49 6.63
C SER A 275 8.35 1.49 7.33
N ARG A 276 8.90 2.64 7.73
CA ARG A 276 8.23 3.73 8.46
C ARG A 276 8.20 5.00 7.60
N PRO A 277 7.13 5.25 6.84
CA PRO A 277 7.01 6.43 5.98
C PRO A 277 6.86 7.74 6.77
N HIS A 278 7.78 8.68 6.57
CA HIS A 278 7.78 9.98 7.28
C HIS A 278 7.18 11.13 6.47
N ASN A 279 7.13 11.03 5.13
CA ASN A 279 6.51 12.05 4.27
C ASN A 279 5.16 11.62 3.67
N VAL A 280 4.39 12.60 3.18
CA VAL A 280 3.02 12.40 2.68
C VAL A 280 2.98 11.55 1.40
N ILE A 281 3.98 11.67 0.53
CA ILE A 281 4.06 10.95 -0.75
C ILE A 281 4.30 9.46 -0.51
N ALA A 282 5.30 9.11 0.31
CA ALA A 282 5.65 7.73 0.65
C ALA A 282 4.49 7.02 1.36
N ARG A 283 3.84 7.75 2.27
CA ARG A 283 2.61 7.32 2.93
C ARG A 283 1.50 6.97 1.93
N LEU A 284 1.22 7.84 0.97
CA LEU A 284 0.18 7.60 -0.05
C LEU A 284 0.51 6.38 -0.94
N LEU A 285 1.79 6.18 -1.26
CA LEU A 285 2.26 5.06 -2.09
C LEU A 285 2.48 3.75 -1.30
N ALA A 286 2.33 3.75 0.02
CA ALA A 286 2.59 2.58 0.85
C ALA A 286 1.86 1.28 0.39
N PRO A 287 0.56 1.29 0.02
CA PRO A 287 -0.13 0.08 -0.39
C PRO A 287 0.42 -0.53 -1.69
N THR A 288 0.84 0.30 -2.65
CA THR A 288 1.46 -0.17 -3.90
C THR A 288 2.91 -0.63 -3.67
N LEU A 289 3.64 0.03 -2.77
CA LEU A 289 4.99 -0.37 -2.39
C LEU A 289 5.04 -1.77 -1.77
N VAL A 290 4.05 -2.16 -0.95
CA VAL A 290 4.00 -3.52 -0.37
C VAL A 290 4.10 -4.57 -1.46
N HIS A 291 3.24 -4.48 -2.48
CA HIS A 291 3.20 -5.47 -3.55
C HIS A 291 4.51 -5.51 -4.36
N LEU A 292 5.11 -4.34 -4.61
CA LEU A 292 6.36 -4.24 -5.35
C LEU A 292 7.57 -4.80 -4.55
N CYS A 293 7.64 -4.48 -3.25
CA CYS A 293 8.76 -4.82 -2.39
C CYS A 293 8.75 -6.31 -2.00
N SER A 294 7.58 -6.90 -1.71
CA SER A 294 7.49 -8.31 -1.30
C SER A 294 8.16 -9.25 -2.31
N GLY A 295 7.89 -9.08 -3.60
CA GLY A 295 8.47 -9.94 -4.64
C GLY A 295 9.98 -9.82 -4.74
N THR A 296 10.56 -8.63 -4.52
CA THR A 296 12.02 -8.53 -4.53
C THR A 296 12.66 -9.06 -3.25
N ILE A 297 12.04 -8.81 -2.11
CA ILE A 297 12.49 -9.34 -0.82
C ILE A 297 12.60 -10.87 -0.87
N GLU A 298 11.58 -11.53 -1.40
CA GLU A 298 11.60 -12.99 -1.60
C GLU A 298 12.74 -13.42 -2.53
N SER A 299 12.90 -12.73 -3.66
CA SER A 299 13.99 -13.00 -4.61
C SER A 299 15.39 -12.83 -4.00
N ASP A 300 15.61 -11.79 -3.19
CA ASP A 300 16.89 -11.54 -2.52
C ASP A 300 17.19 -12.67 -1.50
N MET A 301 16.17 -13.09 -0.73
CA MET A 301 16.29 -14.19 0.23
C MET A 301 16.55 -15.54 -0.43
N ASP A 302 15.91 -15.81 -1.57
CA ASP A 302 16.17 -17.01 -2.37
C ASP A 302 17.60 -16.99 -2.94
N SER A 303 18.07 -15.84 -3.43
CA SER A 303 19.44 -15.71 -3.96
C SER A 303 20.49 -15.93 -2.86
N VAL A 304 20.25 -15.45 -1.64
CA VAL A 304 21.13 -15.70 -0.48
C VAL A 304 21.17 -17.18 -0.12
N ARG A 305 20.02 -17.87 -0.13
CA ARG A 305 19.98 -19.32 0.10
C ARG A 305 20.83 -20.04 -0.95
N ASP A 306 20.53 -19.81 -2.22
CA ASP A 306 21.15 -20.54 -3.33
C ASP A 306 22.67 -20.31 -3.37
N TYR A 307 23.13 -19.07 -3.12
CA TYR A 307 24.55 -18.76 -2.99
C TYR A 307 25.21 -19.46 -1.79
N CYS A 308 24.55 -19.53 -0.63
CA CYS A 308 25.11 -20.22 0.53
C CYS A 308 25.23 -21.74 0.29
N GLU A 309 24.26 -22.33 -0.40
CA GLU A 309 24.26 -23.76 -0.73
C GLU A 309 25.32 -24.08 -1.80
N SER A 310 25.51 -23.23 -2.81
CA SER A 310 26.54 -23.45 -3.83
C SER A 310 27.97 -23.43 -3.28
N LEU A 311 28.23 -22.66 -2.21
CA LEU A 311 29.54 -22.64 -1.52
C LEU A 311 29.90 -23.94 -0.80
N ILE A 312 28.98 -24.90 -0.71
CA ILE A 312 29.23 -26.23 -0.12
C ILE A 312 29.59 -27.21 -1.23
N ASP A 313 28.91 -27.13 -2.37
CA ASP A 313 29.14 -28.01 -3.52
C ASP A 313 30.54 -27.81 -4.13
N GLU A 314 31.15 -26.64 -3.98
CA GLU A 314 32.53 -26.36 -4.46
C GLU A 314 33.64 -27.02 -3.63
N PHE A 315 33.35 -27.54 -2.43
CA PHE A 315 34.34 -28.23 -1.58
C PHE A 315 33.74 -29.52 -0.99
N PRO A 316 33.91 -30.69 -1.66
CA PRO A 316 33.53 -31.96 -1.06
C PRO A 316 34.32 -32.20 0.24
N PRO A 317 33.75 -32.90 1.24
CA PRO A 317 34.43 -33.20 2.48
C PRO A 317 35.57 -34.19 2.21
N GLY A 318 36.76 -33.67 1.94
CA GLY A 318 37.84 -34.53 1.47
C GLY A 318 39.20 -33.87 1.26
N ILE A 319 39.57 -32.81 1.99
CA ILE A 319 40.99 -32.48 2.21
C ILE A 319 41.17 -31.94 3.64
N LEU A 320 41.31 -32.86 4.59
CA LEU A 320 42.15 -32.62 5.76
C LEU A 320 43.55 -33.08 5.37
N HIS A 321 44.47 -32.13 5.19
CA HIS A 321 45.91 -32.35 5.28
C HIS A 321 46.51 -31.22 6.11
#